data_AF-A0A1H4GC97-F1
#
_entry.id   AF-A0A1H4GC97-F1
#
_cell.length_a   1.000
_cell.length_b   1.000
_cell.length_c   1.000
_cell.angle_alpha   90.00
_cell.angle_beta   90.00
_cell.angle_gamma   90.00
#
_symmetry.space_group_name_H-M   'P 1'
#
loop_
_entity.id
_entity.type
_entity.pdbx_description
1 polymer ?
#
loop_
_entity_poly.entity_id
_entity_poly.type
_entity_poly.pdbx_seq_one_letter_code
_entity_poly.pdbx_strand_id
1 'polypeptide(L)'
;MNCPKCGNEMSKGEIGVSAASRGIPALFWASTEVINKHIPSFLTIKKVVSEGGVHIKLGNGLMKNRNTGYVCKACNCVLIDL
;
A
#
# COMPACT_ATOMS: atom_id res chain seq x y z
N MET A 1 7.41 5.75 -13.31
CA MET A 1 8.00 6.80 -12.43
C MET A 1 9.24 6.19 -11.79
N ASN A 2 10.33 6.96 -11.64
CA ASN A 2 11.56 6.45 -11.00
C ASN A 2 11.58 6.78 -9.51
N CYS A 3 12.09 5.86 -8.70
CA CYS A 3 12.16 6.01 -7.26
C CYS A 3 13.17 7.10 -6.87
N PRO A 4 12.78 8.11 -6.08
CA PRO A 4 13.68 9.20 -5.69
C PRO A 4 14.82 8.71 -4.78
N LYS A 5 14.68 7.55 -4.14
CA LYS A 5 15.70 6.97 -3.25
C LYS A 5 16.77 6.15 -3.98
N CYS A 6 16.41 5.46 -5.05
CA CYS A 6 17.31 4.48 -5.69
C CYS A 6 17.30 4.47 -7.22
N GLY A 7 16.56 5.37 -7.87
CA GLY A 7 16.50 5.51 -9.33
C GLY A 7 15.71 4.43 -10.06
N ASN A 8 15.41 3.29 -9.42
CA ASN A 8 14.69 2.18 -10.04
C ASN A 8 13.23 2.53 -10.37
N GLU A 9 12.69 1.90 -11.39
CA GLU A 9 11.29 2.05 -11.78
C GLU A 9 10.34 1.64 -10.63
N MET A 10 9.29 2.43 -10.45
CA MET A 10 8.24 2.20 -9.47
C MET A 10 7.00 1.60 -10.14
N SER A 11 6.41 0.61 -9.48
CA SER A 11 5.13 0.03 -9.86
C SER A 11 3.98 0.90 -9.37
N LYS A 12 3.00 1.15 -10.25
CA LYS A 12 1.75 1.82 -9.89
C LYS A 12 0.79 0.83 -9.22
N GLY A 13 0.03 1.32 -8.23
CA GLY A 13 -0.99 0.55 -7.54
C GLY A 13 -1.89 1.45 -6.72
N GLU A 14 -2.61 0.84 -5.79
CA GLU A 14 -3.64 1.51 -4.99
C GLU A 14 -3.34 1.40 -3.50
N ILE A 15 -3.79 2.41 -2.75
CA ILE A 15 -3.71 2.44 -1.29
C ILE A 15 -5.03 1.97 -0.71
N GLY A 16 -4.97 0.85 0.01
CA GLY A 16 -6.10 0.29 0.75
C GLY A 16 -5.98 0.50 2.25
N VAL A 17 -7.12 0.41 2.94
CA VAL A 17 -7.21 0.38 4.40
C VAL A 17 -7.54 -1.05 4.83
N SER A 18 -6.80 -1.59 5.79
CA SER A 18 -6.99 -2.93 6.37
C SER A 18 -7.12 -2.82 7.88
N ALA A 19 -7.88 -3.70 8.52
CA ALA A 19 -7.83 -3.86 9.96
C ALA A 19 -6.54 -4.62 10.35
N ALA A 20 -5.66 -3.99 11.12
CA ALA A 20 -4.60 -4.71 11.82
C ALA A 20 -5.20 -5.63 12.89
N SER A 21 -4.42 -6.58 13.41
CA SER A 21 -4.82 -7.63 14.36
C SER A 21 -5.47 -7.17 15.67
N ARG A 22 -5.69 -5.86 15.86
CA ARG A 22 -6.34 -5.24 17.03
C ARG A 22 -7.48 -4.26 16.65
N GLY A 23 -7.98 -4.30 15.42
CA GLY A 23 -9.03 -3.38 14.94
C GLY A 23 -8.53 -1.96 14.60
N ILE A 24 -7.22 -1.72 14.69
CA ILE A 24 -6.60 -0.45 14.30
C ILE A 24 -6.50 -0.44 12.77
N PRO A 25 -7.10 0.55 12.07
CA PRO A 25 -6.95 0.68 10.63
C PRO A 25 -5.49 0.96 10.28
N ALA A 26 -4.97 0.23 9.30
CA ALA A 26 -3.62 0.37 8.78
C ALA A 26 -3.67 0.49 7.26
N LEU A 27 -2.74 1.25 6.70
CA LEU A 27 -2.65 1.45 5.26
C LEU A 27 -1.72 0.44 4.63
N PHE A 28 -2.02 0.05 3.41
CA PHE A 28 -1.12 -0.75 2.60
C PHE A 28 -1.21 -0.30 1.14
N TRP A 29 -0.12 -0.48 0.42
CA TRP A 29 -0.08 -0.39 -1.03
C TRP A 29 -0.20 -1.80 -1.62
N ALA A 30 -0.91 -1.96 -2.73
CA ALA A 30 -0.89 -3.17 -3.53
C ALA A 30 -1.18 -2.87 -5.01
N SER A 31 -0.88 -3.82 -5.91
CA SER A 31 -1.33 -3.69 -7.29
C SER A 31 -2.87 -3.71 -7.36
N THR A 32 -3.43 -3.08 -8.40
CA THR A 32 -4.88 -3.07 -8.66
C THR A 32 -5.45 -4.49 -8.75
N GLU A 33 -4.70 -5.45 -9.28
CA GLU A 33 -5.09 -6.86 -9.34
C GLU A 33 -5.29 -7.47 -7.93
N VAL A 34 -4.33 -7.24 -7.02
CA VAL A 34 -4.42 -7.71 -5.64
C VAL A 34 -5.57 -7.02 -4.90
N ILE A 35 -5.75 -5.71 -5.13
CA ILE A 35 -6.85 -4.93 -4.58
C ILE A 35 -8.20 -5.51 -5.03
N ASN A 36 -8.41 -5.67 -6.33
CA ASN A 36 -9.67 -6.20 -6.89
C ASN A 36 -9.98 -7.63 -6.43
N LYS A 37 -8.96 -8.48 -6.29
CA LYS A 37 -9.11 -9.85 -5.81
C LYS A 37 -9.66 -9.92 -4.38
N HIS A 38 -9.37 -8.91 -3.56
CA HIS A 38 -9.64 -8.98 -2.12
C HIS A 38 -10.61 -7.93 -1.58
N ILE A 39 -10.95 -6.87 -2.32
CA ILE A 39 -11.95 -5.83 -1.93
C ILE A 39 -13.30 -6.38 -1.43
N PRO A 40 -13.88 -7.52 -1.89
CA PRO A 40 -15.12 -8.03 -1.29
C PRO A 40 -14.94 -8.59 0.13
N SER A 41 -13.70 -8.79 0.59
CA SER A 41 -13.36 -9.23 1.94
C SER A 41 -12.63 -8.12 2.70
N PHE A 42 -12.87 -7.94 4.00
CA PHE A 42 -12.03 -7.06 4.82
C PHE A 42 -10.57 -7.53 4.72
N LEU A 43 -9.80 -6.82 3.90
CA LEU A 43 -8.42 -7.12 3.57
C LEU A 43 -7.58 -7.22 4.85
N THR A 44 -6.73 -8.23 4.97
CA THR A 44 -5.76 -8.36 6.07
C THR A 44 -4.36 -8.02 5.55
N ILE A 45 -3.64 -7.11 6.20
CA ILE A 45 -2.28 -6.66 5.79
C ILE A 45 -1.36 -7.84 5.45
N LYS A 46 -1.36 -8.91 6.27
CA LYS A 46 -0.51 -10.08 6.06
C LYS A 46 -0.74 -10.74 4.70
N LYS A 47 -2.00 -10.87 4.27
CA LYS A 47 -2.37 -11.48 2.97
C LYS A 47 -1.91 -10.62 1.80
N VAL A 48 -2.07 -9.30 1.94
CA VAL A 48 -1.62 -8.35 0.92
C VAL A 48 -0.10 -8.37 0.76
N VAL A 49 0.63 -8.39 1.88
CA VAL A 49 2.10 -8.44 1.86
C VAL A 49 2.59 -9.75 1.25
N SER A 50 1.94 -10.89 1.51
CA SER A 50 2.31 -12.15 0.85
C SER A 50 2.08 -12.16 -0.66
N GLU A 51 1.20 -11.29 -1.17
CA GLU A 51 0.93 -11.13 -2.61
C GLU A 51 1.72 -9.95 -3.23
N GLY A 52 2.75 -9.45 -2.54
CA GLY A 52 3.65 -8.42 -3.06
C GLY A 52 3.20 -6.98 -2.80
N GLY A 53 2.18 -6.78 -1.96
CA GLY A 53 1.84 -5.47 -1.42
C GLY A 53 2.80 -5.03 -0.30
N VAL A 54 2.73 -3.76 0.07
CA VAL A 54 3.61 -3.15 1.08
C VAL A 54 2.77 -2.53 2.20
N HIS A 55 3.08 -2.90 3.44
CA HIS A 55 2.47 -2.28 4.61
C HIS A 55 3.02 -0.86 4.80
N ILE A 56 2.13 0.14 4.81
CA ILE A 56 2.47 1.54 5.04
C ILE A 56 2.28 1.82 6.52
N LYS A 57 3.39 2.00 7.26
CA LYS A 57 3.34 2.42 8.66
C LYS A 57 2.89 3.87 8.72
N LEU A 58 1.68 4.10 9.20
CA LEU A 58 1.23 5.44 9.57
C LEU A 58 1.93 5.88 10.85
N GLY A 59 2.58 7.05 10.83
CA GLY A 59 2.86 7.81 12.05
C GLY A 59 1.57 8.45 12.60
N ASN A 60 1.67 9.25 13.66
CA ASN A 60 0.54 9.97 14.29
C ASN A 60 -0.06 11.06 13.38
N GLY A 61 -0.63 10.68 12.24
CA GLY A 61 -1.26 11.57 11.28
C GLY A 61 -2.53 10.94 10.71
N LEU A 62 -3.67 11.54 11.01
CA LEU A 62 -4.94 11.29 10.33
C LEU A 62 -4.78 11.66 8.84
N MET A 63 -5.09 10.74 7.92
CA MET A 63 -5.17 11.07 6.49
C MET A 63 -6.44 10.56 5.81
N LYS A 64 -6.89 11.36 4.84
CA LYS A 64 -8.12 11.26 4.04
C LYS A 64 -8.08 10.15 2.99
N ASN A 65 -9.25 9.90 2.38
CA ASN A 65 -9.55 8.78 1.48
C ASN A 65 -8.79 8.81 0.14
N ARG A 66 -8.21 7.65 -0.19
CA ARG A 66 -7.80 7.12 -1.52
C ARG A 66 -6.92 8.02 -2.39
N ASN A 67 -5.62 7.80 -2.22
CA ASN A 67 -4.58 8.31 -3.11
C ASN A 67 -4.03 7.19 -3.99
N THR A 68 -3.66 7.53 -5.23
CA THR A 68 -2.87 6.65 -6.08
C THR A 68 -1.46 6.53 -5.47
N GLY A 69 -0.94 5.30 -5.39
CA GLY A 69 0.37 5.06 -4.79
C GLY A 69 1.33 4.42 -5.79
N TYR A 70 2.60 4.78 -5.70
CA TYR A 70 3.69 4.13 -6.42
C TYR A 70 4.59 3.42 -5.41
N VAL A 71 5.04 2.20 -5.71
CA VAL A 71 6.04 1.50 -4.88
C VAL A 71 7.28 1.18 -5.68
N CYS A 72 8.44 1.38 -5.08
CA CYS A 72 9.69 0.82 -5.57
C CYS A 72 9.88 -0.55 -4.95
N LYS A 73 9.78 -1.63 -5.73
CA LYS A 73 9.98 -3.00 -5.23
C LYS A 73 11.41 -3.29 -4.79
N ALA A 74 12.40 -2.52 -5.27
CA ALA A 74 13.80 -2.71 -4.92
C ALA A 74 14.12 -2.22 -3.50
N CYS A 75 13.54 -1.10 -3.06
CA CYS A 75 13.84 -0.49 -1.76
C CYS A 75 12.61 -0.31 -0.86
N ASN A 76 11.45 -0.82 -1.29
CA ASN A 76 10.15 -0.73 -0.62
C ASN A 76 9.70 0.71 -0.29
N CYS A 77 10.19 1.69 -1.06
CA CYS A 77 9.76 3.07 -0.93
C CYS A 77 8.39 3.26 -1.58
N VAL A 78 7.44 3.83 -0.83
CA VAL A 78 6.10 4.16 -1.32
C VAL A 78 6.00 5.67 -1.49
N LEU A 79 5.57 6.12 -2.66
CA LEU A 79 5.15 7.49 -2.94
C LEU A 79 3.63 7.53 -3.02
N ILE A 80 3.05 8.52 -2.37
CA ILE A 80 1.61 8.75 -2.36
C ILE A 80 1.37 10.02 -3.17
N ASP A 81 0.60 9.90 -4.24
CA ASP A 81 0.15 11.01 -5.06
C ASP A 81 -1.09 11.61 -4.37
N LEU A 82 -0.87 12.71 -3.61
CA LEU A 82 -1.82 13.39 -2.72
C LEU A 82 -2.65 14.45 -3.45
#